data_AF-A0A6J2SW03-F1
#
_entry.id   AF-A0A6J2SW03-F1
#
_cell.length_a   1.000
_cell.length_b   1.000
_cell.length_c   1.000
_cell.angle_alpha   90.00
_cell.angle_beta   90.00
_cell.angle_gamma   90.00
#
_symmetry.space_group_name_H-M   'P 1'
#
loop_
_entity.id
_entity.type
_entity.pdbx_description
1 polymer ?
#
loop_
_entity_poly.entity_id
_entity_poly.type
_entity_poly.pdbx_seq_one_letter_code
_entity_poly.pdbx_strand_id
1 'polypeptide(L)'
;MKSLQIILVAMLGLMLFANAMRLRPHTCKARTTVGPQLMKLSKNLTRMQRLSLADNCKGIGMKCRIAEECCTLQCVMESQRCIDYIAPNDIPAKNIYGE
;
A
#
# COMPACT_ATOMS: atom_id res chain seq x y z
N MET A 1 25.58 10.57 -59.36
CA MET A 1 26.07 9.91 -58.13
C MET A 1 25.73 10.65 -56.82
N LYS A 2 25.61 12.00 -56.80
CA LYS A 2 25.28 12.77 -55.58
C LYS A 2 23.85 12.54 -55.04
N SER A 3 22.88 12.32 -55.93
CA SER A 3 21.47 12.10 -55.55
C SER A 3 21.25 10.80 -54.76
N LEU A 4 21.96 9.72 -55.12
CA LEU A 4 21.85 8.42 -54.43
C LEU A 4 22.34 8.50 -52.98
N GLN A 5 23.43 9.25 -52.73
CA GLN A 5 23.98 9.48 -51.40
C GLN A 5 22.99 10.25 -50.50
N ILE A 6 22.28 11.24 -51.05
CA ILE A 6 21.28 12.03 -50.30
C ILE A 6 20.09 11.14 -49.90
N ILE A 7 19.61 10.30 -50.81
CA ILE A 7 18.50 9.37 -50.54
C ILE A 7 18.90 8.37 -49.44
N LEU A 8 20.13 7.85 -49.48
CA LEU A 8 20.63 6.90 -48.49
C LEU A 8 20.69 7.51 -47.09
N VAL A 9 21.19 8.74 -46.98
CA VAL A 9 21.27 9.48 -45.70
C VAL A 9 19.87 9.81 -45.17
N ALA A 10 18.93 10.20 -46.04
CA ALA A 10 17.56 10.48 -45.65
C ALA A 10 16.84 9.22 -45.10
N MET A 11 17.03 8.07 -45.75
CA MET A 11 16.44 6.80 -45.31
C MET A 11 17.06 6.31 -43.99
N LEU A 12 18.38 6.42 -43.82
CA LEU A 12 19.06 6.12 -42.56
C LEU A 12 18.59 7.03 -41.42
N GLY A 13 18.40 8.32 -41.69
CA GLY A 13 17.82 9.27 -40.74
C GLY A 13 16.42 8.85 -40.29
N LEU A 14 15.52 8.57 -41.24
CA LEU A 14 14.14 8.13 -40.96
C LEU A 14 14.07 6.87 -40.09
N MET A 15 14.93 5.89 -40.34
CA MET A 15 14.99 4.65 -39.55
C MET A 15 15.47 4.88 -38.11
N LEU A 16 16.40 5.83 -37.91
CA LEU A 16 16.87 6.21 -36.56
C LEU A 16 15.79 6.97 -35.77
N PHE A 17 15.08 7.90 -36.41
CA PHE A 17 13.99 8.65 -35.76
C PHE A 17 12.79 7.75 -35.38
N ALA A 18 12.48 6.73 -36.19
CA ALA A 18 11.39 5.79 -35.90
C ALA A 18 11.66 4.93 -34.65
N ASN A 19 12.92 4.63 -34.33
CA ASN A 19 13.28 3.83 -33.17
C ASN A 19 13.29 4.62 -31.84
N ALA A 20 13.54 5.93 -31.87
CA ALA A 20 13.55 6.76 -30.67
C ALA A 20 12.15 7.01 -30.07
N MET A 21 11.09 6.97 -30.89
CA MET A 21 9.71 7.19 -30.43
C MET A 21 9.05 5.96 -29.76
N ARG A 22 9.74 4.81 -29.66
CA ARG A 22 9.19 3.60 -29.01
C ARG A 22 9.35 3.55 -27.50
N LEU A 23 10.07 4.50 -26.90
CA LEU A 23 10.08 4.69 -25.44
C LEU A 23 8.77 5.36 -25.03
N ARG A 24 7.67 4.58 -25.06
CA ARG A 24 6.44 4.98 -24.38
C ARG A 24 6.81 5.22 -22.92
N PRO A 25 6.62 6.43 -22.36
CA PRO A 25 6.73 6.58 -20.92
C PRO A 25 5.66 5.66 -20.35
N HIS A 26 6.09 4.64 -19.62
CA HIS A 26 5.18 3.91 -18.76
C HIS A 26 4.57 4.96 -17.85
N THR A 27 3.33 5.34 -18.12
CA THR A 27 2.55 6.13 -17.20
C THR A 27 2.34 5.22 -16.00
N CYS A 28 3.26 5.31 -15.04
CA CYS A 28 3.04 4.82 -13.70
C CYS A 28 1.82 5.59 -13.20
N LYS A 29 0.62 5.01 -13.39
CA LYS A 29 -0.57 5.47 -12.72
C LYS A 29 -0.22 5.44 -11.25
N ALA A 30 -0.15 6.63 -10.62
CA ALA A 30 -0.04 6.74 -9.18
C ALA A 30 -1.21 5.94 -8.62
N ARG A 31 -0.92 4.74 -8.11
CA ARG A 31 -1.89 3.93 -7.39
C ARG A 31 -2.14 4.74 -6.13
N THR A 32 -3.28 5.42 -6.06
CA THR A 32 -3.79 5.96 -4.81
C THR A 32 -3.79 4.79 -3.84
N THR A 33 -2.81 4.76 -2.93
CA THR A 33 -2.69 3.71 -1.91
C THR A 33 -3.79 3.96 -0.91
N VAL A 34 -5.00 3.50 -1.23
CA VAL A 34 -6.06 3.33 -0.24
C VAL A 34 -5.47 2.38 0.80
N GLY A 35 -5.30 2.86 2.03
CA GLY A 35 -4.75 2.06 3.12
C GLY A 35 -5.56 0.78 3.35
N PRO A 36 -5.03 -0.17 4.14
CA PRO A 36 -5.75 -1.39 4.45
C PRO A 36 -7.11 -1.08 5.08
N GLN A 37 -8.18 -1.73 4.61
CA GLN A 37 -9.50 -1.59 5.22
C GLN A 37 -9.52 -2.37 6.55
N LEU A 38 -9.70 -1.63 7.65
CA LEU A 38 -9.74 -2.16 9.01
C LEU A 38 -11.17 -2.43 9.47
N MET A 39 -11.36 -3.52 10.19
CA MET A 39 -12.60 -3.81 10.90
C MET A 39 -12.88 -2.72 11.93
N LYS A 40 -14.15 -2.31 12.04
CA LYS A 40 -14.59 -1.43 13.13
C LYS A 40 -14.67 -2.21 14.44
N LEU A 41 -14.50 -1.52 15.56
CA LEU A 41 -14.78 -2.10 16.87
C LEU A 41 -16.23 -2.57 16.94
N SER A 42 -16.42 -3.73 17.54
CA SER A 42 -17.73 -4.31 17.77
C SER A 42 -18.51 -3.49 18.80
N LYS A 43 -19.78 -3.22 18.47
CA LYS A 43 -20.74 -2.54 19.33
C LYS A 43 -21.44 -3.47 20.31
N ASN A 44 -21.29 -4.78 20.15
CA ASN A 44 -22.04 -5.80 20.87
C ASN A 44 -21.24 -6.45 22.01
N LEU A 45 -20.01 -6.00 22.28
CA LEU A 45 -19.18 -6.49 23.37
C LEU A 45 -19.49 -5.77 24.68
N THR A 46 -19.63 -6.54 25.75
CA THR A 46 -19.67 -5.98 27.10
C THR A 46 -18.28 -5.49 27.53
N ARG A 47 -18.22 -4.64 28.55
CA ARG A 47 -16.95 -4.15 29.11
C ARG A 47 -16.05 -5.31 29.57
N MET A 48 -16.62 -6.30 30.25
CA MET A 48 -15.86 -7.47 30.73
C MET A 48 -15.27 -8.30 29.57
N GLN A 49 -16.02 -8.48 28.49
CA GLN A 49 -15.51 -9.18 27.31
C GLN A 49 -14.36 -8.42 26.65
N ARG A 50 -14.44 -7.09 26.57
CA ARG A 50 -13.33 -6.27 26.06
C ARG A 50 -12.07 -6.38 26.92
N LEU A 51 -12.21 -6.37 28.26
CA LEU A 51 -11.06 -6.60 29.15
C LEU A 51 -10.46 -7.99 28.91
N SER A 52 -11.29 -9.03 28.87
CA SER A 52 -10.82 -10.40 28.65
C SER A 52 -10.07 -10.57 27.32
N LEU A 53 -10.52 -9.89 26.26
CA LEU A 53 -9.86 -9.88 24.96
C LEU A 53 -8.57 -9.06 24.98
N ALA A 54 -8.53 -7.95 25.71
CA ALA A 54 -7.32 -7.13 25.85
C ALA A 54 -6.22 -7.89 26.61
N ASP A 55 -6.58 -8.63 27.66
CA ASP A 55 -5.63 -9.44 28.43
C ASP A 55 -5.05 -10.60 27.62
N ASN A 56 -5.81 -11.14 26.66
CA ASN A 56 -5.43 -12.27 25.80
C ASN A 56 -5.30 -11.85 24.33
N CYS A 57 -4.85 -10.62 24.09
CA CYS A 57 -4.82 -10.06 22.76
C CYS A 57 -3.82 -10.79 21.86
N LYS A 58 -4.10 -10.77 20.56
CA LYS A 58 -3.29 -11.39 19.52
C LYS A 58 -2.28 -10.39 18.95
N GLY A 59 -1.06 -10.88 18.73
CA GLY A 59 0.01 -10.11 18.12
C GLY A 59 -0.19 -9.85 16.63
N ILE A 60 0.66 -9.00 16.07
CA ILE A 60 0.69 -8.67 14.63
C ILE A 60 0.85 -9.96 13.80
N GLY A 61 0.12 -10.05 12.68
CA GLY A 61 0.14 -11.19 11.77
C GLY A 61 -0.68 -12.40 12.22
N MET A 62 -1.24 -12.39 13.43
CA MET A 62 -2.15 -13.44 13.90
C MET A 62 -3.55 -13.30 13.29
N LYS A 63 -4.27 -14.41 13.15
CA LYS A 63 -5.65 -14.43 12.64
C LYS A 63 -6.63 -13.82 13.64
N CYS A 64 -7.45 -12.88 13.17
CA CYS A 64 -8.47 -12.19 13.96
C CYS A 64 -9.85 -12.28 13.31
N ARG A 65 -10.90 -12.25 14.13
CA ARG A 65 -12.30 -12.19 13.68
C ARG A 65 -12.94 -10.82 13.88
N ILE A 66 -12.45 -10.10 14.89
CA ILE A 66 -12.88 -8.76 15.27
C ILE A 66 -11.65 -7.93 15.63
N ALA A 67 -11.81 -6.60 15.61
CA ALA A 67 -10.75 -5.66 15.95
C ALA A 67 -10.20 -5.88 17.36
N GLU A 68 -11.08 -6.12 18.33
CA GLU A 68 -10.74 -6.26 19.76
C GLU A 68 -9.89 -7.49 20.10
N GLU A 69 -9.78 -8.47 19.20
CA GLU A 69 -8.86 -9.59 19.39
C GLU A 69 -7.40 -9.18 19.19
N CYS A 70 -7.11 -8.08 18.50
CA CYS A 70 -5.74 -7.63 18.22
C CYS A 70 -5.26 -6.67 19.31
N CYS A 71 -4.00 -6.78 19.73
CA CYS A 71 -3.42 -5.85 20.71
C CYS A 71 -3.41 -4.40 20.22
N THR A 72 -3.34 -4.21 18.90
CA THR A 72 -3.41 -2.90 18.22
C THR A 72 -4.85 -2.43 17.99
N LEU A 73 -5.85 -3.27 18.25
CA LEU A 73 -7.26 -3.07 17.87
C LEU A 73 -7.48 -2.94 16.35
N GLN A 74 -6.53 -3.42 15.54
CA GLN A 74 -6.57 -3.31 14.10
C GLN A 74 -6.55 -4.68 13.44
N CYS A 75 -7.73 -5.12 12.97
CA CYS A 75 -7.90 -6.34 12.19
C CYS A 75 -8.23 -5.99 10.74
N VAL A 76 -7.45 -6.49 9.77
CA VAL A 76 -7.69 -6.21 8.34
C VAL A 76 -8.86 -7.04 7.84
N MET A 77 -9.81 -6.41 7.13
CA MET A 77 -10.99 -7.12 6.61
C MET A 77 -10.63 -8.21 5.60
N GLU A 78 -9.72 -7.92 4.67
CA GLU A 78 -9.36 -8.82 3.57
C GLU A 78 -8.53 -10.03 4.04
N SER A 79 -7.50 -9.80 4.85
CA SER A 79 -6.60 -10.86 5.30
C SER A 79 -6.99 -11.49 6.63
N GLN A 80 -7.92 -10.88 7.37
CA GLN A 80 -8.34 -11.28 8.72
C GLN A 80 -7.14 -11.46 9.65
N ARG A 81 -6.19 -10.53 9.57
CA ARG A 81 -4.95 -10.55 10.33
C ARG A 81 -4.76 -9.25 11.10
N CYS A 82 -4.17 -9.36 12.28
CA CYS A 82 -3.80 -8.20 13.07
C CYS A 82 -2.65 -7.45 12.39
N ILE A 83 -2.72 -6.13 12.36
CA ILE A 83 -1.65 -5.28 11.84
C ILE A 83 -1.36 -4.12 12.78
N ASP A 84 -0.25 -3.44 12.53
CA ASP A 84 0.04 -2.12 13.08
C ASP A 84 0.15 -1.14 11.91
N TYR A 85 -0.97 -0.53 11.58
CA TYR A 85 -1.09 0.49 10.57
C TYR A 85 -1.21 1.85 11.24
N ILE A 86 -0.18 2.65 11.04
CA ILE A 86 -0.15 4.05 11.41
C ILE A 86 -0.50 4.81 10.12
N ALA A 87 -1.64 5.51 10.10
CA ALA A 87 -1.96 6.34 8.95
C ALA A 87 -0.94 7.49 8.86
N PRO A 88 -0.61 8.01 7.65
CA PRO A 88 0.38 9.07 7.50
C PRO A 88 0.09 10.35 8.30
N ASN A 89 -1.16 10.55 8.68
CA ASN A 89 -1.64 11.73 9.42
C ASN A 89 -1.96 11.43 10.90
N ASP A 90 -1.81 10.19 11.35
CA ASP A 90 -2.04 9.84 12.75
C ASP A 90 -0.80 10.21 13.57
N ILE A 91 -0.97 11.00 14.62
CA ILE A 91 0.10 11.31 15.58
C ILE A 91 0.23 10.07 16.48
N PRO A 92 1.34 9.31 16.42
CA PRO A 92 1.55 8.20 17.34
C PRO A 92 1.53 8.76 18.76
N ALA A 93 0.74 8.14 19.64
CA ALA A 93 0.72 8.53 21.05
C ALA A 93 2.16 8.46 21.59
N LYS A 94 2.64 9.58 22.15
CA LYS A 94 3.99 9.67 22.72
C LYS A 94 4.17 8.54 23.74
N ASN A 95 5.21 7.74 23.58
CA ASN A 95 5.53 6.65 24.49
C ASN A 95 5.68 7.20 25.92
N ILE A 96 4.82 6.77 26.83
CA ILE A 96 4.88 7.17 28.26
C ILE A 96 6.10 6.57 28.99
N TYR A 97 6.84 5.68 28.33
CA TYR A 97 8.03 5.05 28.89
C TYR A 97 9.32 5.85 28.73
N GLY A 98 9.31 6.97 27.98
CA GLY A 98 10.46 7.87 27.83
C GLY A 98 11.65 7.22 27.12
N GLU A 99 12.08 7.81 26.01
CA GLU A 99 13.48 7.67 25.58
C GLU A 99 14.32 8.74 26.25
#